data_AF-L7CKK7-F1
#
_entry.id   AF-L7CKK7-F1
#
_cell.length_a   1.000
_cell.length_b   1.000
_cell.length_c   1.000
_cell.angle_alpha   90.00
_cell.angle_beta   90.00
_cell.angle_gamma   90.00
#
_symmetry.space_group_name_H-M   'P 1'
#
loop_
_entity.id
_entity.type
_entity.pdbx_description
1 polymer ?
#
loop_
_entity_poly.entity_id
_entity_poly.type
_entity_poly.pdbx_seq_one_letter_code
_entity_poly.pdbx_strand_id
1 'polypeptide(L)'
;MTLTVIRLKSMDLSPEQLRFIEAVRKPKHHRREIQLQKRFNGIPRAEQLDTLLYIFTHSNNYGDQQDCSRFLPDLVSDCDYALEELLMQIAPTWNLSVEELPDFLADVYGAERVVNTSKSLATQHPDDSYERRSLGAIAWWLKRRCPDGG
;
A
#
# COMPACT_ATOMS: atom_id res chain seq x y z
N MET A 1 3.96 5.82 25.44
CA MET A 1 3.27 5.63 24.16
C MET A 1 3.93 4.46 23.47
N THR A 2 3.25 3.33 23.40
CA THR A 2 3.80 2.07 22.90
C THR A 2 3.86 2.15 21.38
N LEU A 3 5.09 2.18 20.87
CA LEU A 3 5.42 2.18 19.45
C LEU A 3 4.89 0.90 18.79
N THR A 4 3.89 1.02 17.92
CA THR A 4 3.27 -0.06 17.12
C THR A 4 4.20 -0.49 15.98
N VAL A 5 5.48 -0.71 16.28
CA VAL A 5 6.58 -0.71 15.29
C VAL A 5 6.67 -1.96 14.41
N ILE A 6 5.81 -2.97 14.58
CA ILE A 6 5.98 -4.28 13.91
C ILE A 6 4.63 -4.94 13.57
N ARG A 7 3.67 -4.23 12.95
CA ARG A 7 2.38 -4.89 12.64
C ARG A 7 2.33 -5.62 11.30
N LEU A 8 2.76 -5.01 10.19
CA LEU A 8 2.46 -5.58 8.87
C LEU A 8 3.42 -6.72 8.45
N LYS A 9 4.71 -6.65 8.79
CA LYS A 9 5.71 -7.68 8.40
C LYS A 9 5.71 -8.95 9.27
N SER A 10 5.15 -8.91 10.48
CA SER A 10 5.06 -10.09 11.37
C SER A 10 3.61 -10.45 11.70
N MET A 11 2.65 -10.05 10.86
CA MET A 11 1.24 -10.32 11.08
C MET A 11 0.93 -11.81 10.89
N ASP A 12 0.34 -12.42 11.91
CA ASP A 12 -0.29 -13.74 11.75
C ASP A 12 -1.56 -13.58 10.92
N LEU A 13 -1.48 -13.98 9.66
CA LEU A 13 -2.59 -13.87 8.73
C LEU A 13 -3.68 -14.90 9.04
N SER A 14 -4.94 -14.47 9.07
CA SER A 14 -6.07 -15.37 9.19
C SER A 14 -6.21 -16.27 7.94
N PRO A 15 -6.86 -17.44 8.06
CA PRO A 15 -7.09 -18.32 6.92
C PRO A 15 -7.78 -17.62 5.74
N GLU A 16 -8.69 -16.68 6.02
CA GLU A 16 -9.40 -15.87 5.03
C GLU A 16 -8.44 -14.95 4.27
N GLN A 17 -7.55 -14.25 4.98
CA GLN A 17 -6.52 -13.39 4.39
C GLN A 17 -5.58 -14.20 3.49
N LEU A 18 -5.09 -15.35 3.99
CA LEU A 18 -4.23 -16.25 3.22
C LEU A 18 -4.90 -16.73 1.93
N ARG A 19 -6.17 -17.15 2.01
CA ARG A 19 -6.94 -17.60 0.83
C ARG A 19 -7.17 -16.50 -0.20
N PHE A 20 -7.21 -15.23 0.21
CA PHE A 20 -7.28 -14.10 -0.71
C PHE A 20 -5.91 -13.84 -1.34
N ILE A 21 -4.85 -13.74 -0.53
CA ILE A 21 -3.47 -13.52 -0.99
C ILE A 21 -3.03 -14.60 -2.01
N GLU A 22 -3.33 -15.86 -1.72
CA GLU A 22 -3.07 -16.96 -2.66
C GLU A 22 -3.85 -16.82 -3.96
N ALA A 23 -5.09 -16.32 -3.91
CA ALA A 23 -5.89 -16.11 -5.11
C ALA A 23 -5.36 -14.95 -5.97
N VAL A 24 -4.82 -13.89 -5.35
CA VAL A 24 -4.15 -12.78 -6.05
C VAL A 24 -2.94 -13.29 -6.84
N ARG A 25 -2.14 -14.18 -6.24
CA ARG A 25 -0.91 -14.72 -6.86
C ARG A 25 -1.16 -15.72 -7.99
N LYS A 26 -2.39 -16.23 -8.17
CA LYS A 26 -2.73 -17.18 -9.24
C LYS A 26 -2.79 -16.48 -10.61
N PRO A 27 -2.49 -17.16 -11.73
CA PRO A 27 -2.61 -16.58 -13.07
C PRO A 27 -3.99 -15.96 -13.35
N LYS A 28 -4.01 -14.88 -14.14
CA LYS A 28 -5.27 -14.20 -14.52
C LYS A 28 -6.14 -15.16 -15.35
N HIS A 29 -7.43 -15.24 -15.00
CA HIS A 29 -8.45 -16.00 -15.73
C HIS A 29 -9.76 -15.20 -15.81
N HIS A 30 -10.67 -15.60 -16.71
CA HIS A 30 -11.87 -14.83 -17.07
C HIS A 30 -12.74 -14.34 -15.89
N ARG A 31 -12.84 -15.09 -14.79
CA ARG A 31 -13.66 -14.72 -13.61
C ARG A 31 -12.84 -14.22 -12.41
N ARG A 32 -11.61 -13.76 -12.61
CA ARG A 32 -10.67 -13.45 -11.51
C ARG A 32 -11.18 -12.33 -10.63
N GLU A 33 -11.67 -11.25 -11.22
CA GLU A 33 -12.22 -10.10 -10.50
C GLU A 33 -13.37 -10.49 -9.57
N ILE A 34 -14.38 -11.20 -10.09
CA ILE A 34 -15.53 -11.66 -9.29
C ILE A 34 -15.07 -12.56 -8.13
N GLN A 35 -14.09 -13.44 -8.38
CA GLN A 35 -13.56 -14.32 -7.33
C GLN A 35 -12.78 -13.55 -6.27
N LEU A 36 -11.97 -12.58 -6.66
CA LEU A 36 -11.21 -11.76 -5.72
C LEU A 36 -12.15 -10.89 -4.88
N GLN A 37 -13.17 -10.27 -5.49
CA GLN A 37 -14.19 -9.53 -4.73
C GLN A 37 -14.89 -10.43 -3.70
N LYS A 38 -15.34 -11.63 -4.11
CA LYS A 38 -16.01 -12.55 -3.20
C LYS A 38 -15.12 -12.97 -2.04
N ARG A 39 -13.83 -13.24 -2.31
CA ARG A 39 -12.86 -13.62 -1.28
C ARG A 39 -12.55 -12.46 -0.34
N PHE A 40 -12.35 -11.26 -0.89
CA PHE A 40 -12.09 -10.06 -0.12
C PHE A 40 -13.25 -9.72 0.82
N ASN A 41 -14.49 -9.78 0.33
CA ASN A 41 -15.69 -9.59 1.14
C ASN A 41 -15.89 -10.70 2.20
N GLY A 42 -15.20 -11.83 2.07
CA GLY A 42 -15.18 -12.90 3.07
C GLY A 42 -14.17 -12.66 4.20
N ILE A 43 -13.28 -11.68 4.07
CA ILE A 43 -12.34 -11.27 5.13
C ILE A 43 -13.09 -10.35 6.11
N PRO A 44 -12.95 -10.56 7.43
CA PRO A 44 -13.48 -9.63 8.43
C PRO A 44 -13.07 -8.19 8.12
N ARG A 45 -14.00 -7.24 8.23
CA ARG A 45 -13.74 -5.84 7.83
C ARG A 45 -12.48 -5.25 8.49
N ALA A 46 -12.28 -5.52 9.77
CA ALA A 46 -11.11 -5.08 10.53
C ALA A 46 -9.77 -5.61 10.01
N GLU A 47 -9.77 -6.68 9.21
CA GLU A 47 -8.58 -7.32 8.64
C GLU A 47 -8.36 -6.97 7.16
N GLN A 48 -9.31 -6.29 6.52
CA GLN A 48 -9.29 -6.05 5.07
C GLN A 48 -8.13 -5.15 4.66
N LEU A 49 -7.93 -4.02 5.33
CA LEU A 49 -6.84 -3.11 5.03
C LEU A 49 -5.48 -3.78 5.23
N ASP A 50 -5.32 -4.44 6.37
CA ASP A 50 -4.13 -5.22 6.72
C ASP A 50 -3.77 -6.24 5.64
N THR A 51 -4.77 -6.90 5.06
CA THR A 51 -4.57 -7.84 3.95
C THR A 51 -4.01 -7.18 2.70
N LEU A 52 -4.53 -6.01 2.33
CA LEU A 52 -4.05 -5.28 1.16
C LEU A 52 -2.63 -4.76 1.40
N LEU A 53 -2.39 -4.13 2.55
CA LEU A 53 -1.08 -3.62 2.93
C LEU A 53 -0.02 -4.72 2.99
N TYR A 54 -0.38 -5.92 3.43
CA TYR A 54 0.50 -7.08 3.39
C TYR A 54 1.05 -7.37 1.99
N ILE A 55 0.22 -7.26 0.94
CA ILE A 55 0.68 -7.44 -0.45
C ILE A 55 1.70 -6.36 -0.81
N PHE A 56 1.44 -5.09 -0.46
CA PHE A 56 2.35 -3.98 -0.73
C PHE A 56 3.69 -4.06 0.01
N THR A 57 3.77 -4.75 1.15
CA THR A 57 5.01 -4.93 1.93
C THR A 57 5.77 -6.23 1.62
N HIS A 58 5.18 -7.18 0.86
CA HIS A 58 5.76 -8.52 0.62
C HIS A 58 5.83 -8.96 -0.85
N SER A 59 5.26 -8.20 -1.78
CA SER A 59 5.33 -8.49 -3.22
C SER A 59 5.65 -7.21 -3.96
N ASN A 60 6.53 -7.26 -4.95
CA ASN A 60 6.74 -6.18 -5.93
C ASN A 60 6.07 -6.46 -7.28
N ASN A 61 5.26 -7.51 -7.35
CA ASN A 61 4.57 -7.90 -8.57
C ASN A 61 3.48 -6.86 -8.90
N TYR A 62 3.59 -6.26 -10.08
CA TYR A 62 2.61 -5.28 -10.57
C TYR A 62 1.19 -5.83 -10.58
N GLY A 63 0.98 -7.05 -11.09
CA GLY A 63 -0.36 -7.64 -11.19
C GLY A 63 -0.99 -7.93 -9.84
N ASP A 64 -0.19 -8.30 -8.83
CA ASP A 64 -0.67 -8.51 -7.47
C ASP A 64 -1.12 -7.19 -6.83
N GLN A 65 -0.25 -6.18 -6.89
CA GLN A 65 -0.52 -4.87 -6.30
C GLN A 65 -1.67 -4.16 -7.02
N GLN A 66 -1.72 -4.20 -8.35
CA GLN A 66 -2.82 -3.63 -9.15
C GLN A 66 -4.17 -4.28 -8.83
N ASP A 67 -4.20 -5.60 -8.66
CA ASP A 67 -5.44 -6.30 -8.32
C ASP A 67 -5.91 -6.03 -6.87
N CYS A 68 -4.99 -5.64 -5.98
CA CYS A 68 -5.28 -5.27 -4.60
C CYS A 68 -5.66 -3.79 -4.47
N SER A 69 -5.05 -2.93 -5.28
CA SER A 69 -5.19 -1.48 -5.15
C SER A 69 -6.62 -1.00 -5.38
N ARG A 70 -7.39 -1.68 -6.24
CA ARG A 70 -8.82 -1.38 -6.45
C ARG A 70 -9.69 -1.44 -5.20
N PHE A 71 -9.25 -2.12 -4.14
CA PHE A 71 -9.99 -2.25 -2.89
C PHE A 71 -9.61 -1.20 -1.84
N LEU A 72 -8.52 -0.45 -2.07
CA LEU A 72 -8.03 0.58 -1.14
C LEU A 72 -9.01 1.75 -0.93
N PRO A 73 -9.70 2.29 -1.96
CA PRO A 73 -10.61 3.42 -1.77
C PRO A 73 -11.72 3.15 -0.76
N ASP A 74 -12.19 1.90 -0.67
CA ASP A 74 -13.23 1.50 0.26
C ASP A 74 -12.77 1.48 1.72
N LEU A 75 -11.46 1.60 1.99
CA LEU A 75 -10.84 1.42 3.31
C LEU A 75 -10.17 2.69 3.86
N VAL A 76 -10.34 3.83 3.21
CA VAL A 76 -9.72 5.10 3.63
C VAL A 76 -10.02 5.45 5.09
N SER A 77 -11.27 5.27 5.53
CA SER A 77 -11.69 5.55 6.92
C SER A 77 -11.11 4.59 7.96
N ASP A 78 -10.54 3.48 7.53
CA ASP A 78 -10.15 2.37 8.40
C ASP A 78 -8.63 2.36 8.65
N CYS A 79 -7.90 3.32 8.08
CA CYS A 79 -6.45 3.42 8.22
C CYS A 79 -6.07 4.15 9.51
N ASP A 80 -5.55 3.40 10.49
CA ASP A 80 -5.05 3.90 11.78
C ASP A 80 -3.52 3.86 11.91
N TYR A 81 -2.82 3.49 10.83
CA TYR A 81 -1.37 3.42 10.77
C TYR A 81 -0.69 4.80 10.82
N ALA A 82 0.54 4.84 11.30
CA ALA A 82 1.38 6.02 11.17
C ALA A 82 1.94 6.11 9.75
N LEU A 83 1.76 7.27 9.09
CA LEU A 83 2.21 7.50 7.71
C LEU A 83 3.70 7.15 7.51
N GLU A 84 4.56 7.60 8.43
CA GLU A 84 6.00 7.38 8.37
C GLU A 84 6.35 5.89 8.37
N GLU A 85 5.73 5.13 9.27
CA GLU A 85 5.95 3.69 9.40
C GLU A 85 5.43 2.95 8.16
N LEU A 86 4.27 3.35 7.65
CA LEU A 86 3.66 2.75 6.47
C LEU A 86 4.53 2.97 5.23
N LEU A 87 5.01 4.20 5.01
CA LEU A 87 5.90 4.55 3.91
C LEU A 87 7.21 3.75 3.97
N MET A 88 7.84 3.64 5.14
CA MET A 88 9.07 2.86 5.31
C MET A 88 8.86 1.36 5.05
N GLN A 89 7.69 0.82 5.40
CA GLN A 89 7.41 -0.60 5.20
C GLN A 89 7.10 -0.95 3.74
N ILE A 90 6.46 -0.04 3.01
CA ILE A 90 6.02 -0.27 1.63
C ILE A 90 7.10 0.11 0.60
N ALA A 91 7.91 1.14 0.85
CA ALA A 91 8.92 1.62 -0.09
C ALA A 91 9.87 0.54 -0.69
N PRO A 92 10.31 -0.49 0.07
CA PRO A 92 11.18 -1.54 -0.48
C PRO A 92 10.52 -2.43 -1.53
N THR A 93 9.19 -2.51 -1.55
CA THR A 93 8.44 -3.50 -2.35
C THR A 93 7.37 -2.89 -3.23
N TRP A 94 7.00 -1.63 -3.07
CA TRP A 94 6.01 -0.97 -3.93
C TRP A 94 6.43 -0.96 -5.39
N ASN A 95 5.53 -1.40 -6.26
CA ASN A 95 5.72 -1.31 -7.69
C ASN A 95 5.38 0.10 -8.17
N LEU A 96 6.38 0.82 -8.67
CA LEU A 96 6.29 2.26 -9.02
C LEU A 96 5.22 2.59 -10.08
N SER A 97 4.71 1.60 -10.81
CA SER A 97 3.64 1.74 -11.80
C SER A 97 2.23 1.64 -11.22
N VAL A 98 2.08 1.35 -9.92
CA VAL A 98 0.78 1.26 -9.24
C VAL A 98 0.47 2.59 -8.57
N GLU A 99 -0.21 3.47 -9.30
CA GLU A 99 -0.52 4.86 -8.90
C GLU A 99 -1.56 4.97 -7.78
N GLU A 100 -2.38 3.94 -7.61
CA GLU A 100 -3.48 3.94 -6.64
C GLU A 100 -3.00 3.93 -5.18
N LEU A 101 -1.77 3.44 -4.91
CA LEU A 101 -1.20 3.50 -3.57
C LEU A 101 -0.91 4.96 -3.14
N PRO A 102 -0.14 5.77 -3.91
CA PRO A 102 -0.01 7.19 -3.63
C PRO A 102 -1.35 7.90 -3.44
N ASP A 103 -2.34 7.62 -4.28
CA ASP A 103 -3.67 8.25 -4.17
C ASP A 103 -4.39 7.87 -2.88
N PHE A 104 -4.39 6.60 -2.50
CA PHE A 104 -4.93 6.14 -1.22
C PHE A 104 -4.25 6.84 -0.04
N LEU A 105 -2.91 6.94 -0.04
CA LEU A 105 -2.18 7.62 1.03
C LEU A 105 -2.57 9.10 1.12
N ALA A 106 -2.74 9.77 -0.02
CA ALA A 106 -3.18 11.15 -0.06
C ALA A 106 -4.62 11.34 0.44
N ASP A 107 -5.50 10.38 0.19
CA ASP A 107 -6.89 10.40 0.67
C ASP A 107 -6.97 10.19 2.19
N VAL A 108 -6.08 9.37 2.76
CA VAL A 108 -6.01 9.14 4.22
C VAL A 108 -5.34 10.30 4.96
N TYR A 109 -4.17 10.75 4.50
CA TYR A 109 -3.29 11.63 5.27
C TYR A 109 -3.20 13.06 4.74
N GLY A 110 -3.76 13.32 3.56
CA GLY A 110 -3.58 14.57 2.82
C GLY A 110 -2.33 14.54 1.93
N ALA A 111 -2.47 14.93 0.66
CA ALA A 111 -1.42 14.87 -0.35
C ALA A 111 -0.12 15.61 0.06
N GLU A 112 -0.24 16.82 0.60
CA GLU A 112 0.91 17.62 1.02
C GLU A 112 1.72 16.92 2.11
N ARG A 113 1.04 16.35 3.10
CA ARG A 113 1.69 15.61 4.18
C ARG A 113 2.43 14.38 3.64
N VAL A 114 1.81 13.61 2.76
CA VAL A 114 2.45 12.45 2.12
C VAL A 114 3.69 12.88 1.34
N VAL A 115 3.60 13.92 0.51
CA VAL A 115 4.74 14.43 -0.27
C VAL A 115 5.88 14.85 0.63
N ASN A 116 5.62 15.63 1.67
CA ASN A 116 6.65 16.14 2.57
C ASN A 116 7.30 15.02 3.38
N THR A 117 6.51 14.10 3.93
CA THR A 117 7.03 12.94 4.66
C THR A 117 7.83 12.02 3.75
N SER A 118 7.34 11.71 2.53
CA SER A 118 8.09 10.89 1.57
C SER A 118 9.43 11.51 1.18
N LYS A 119 9.46 12.82 0.87
CA LYS A 119 10.71 13.53 0.58
C LYS A 119 11.67 13.50 1.77
N SER A 120 11.17 13.72 2.98
CA SER A 120 11.99 13.69 4.20
C SER A 120 12.52 12.30 4.54
N LEU A 121 11.76 11.23 4.28
CA LEU A 121 12.23 9.86 4.47
C LEU A 121 13.24 9.47 3.40
N ALA A 122 13.06 9.93 2.16
CA ALA A 122 13.97 9.64 1.05
C ALA A 122 15.41 10.07 1.35
N THR A 123 15.62 11.17 2.09
CA THR A 123 16.97 11.65 2.49
C THR A 123 17.70 10.71 3.45
N GLN A 124 17.00 9.76 4.07
CA GLN A 124 17.57 8.78 5.00
C GLN A 124 18.13 7.54 4.28
N HIS A 125 17.87 7.40 2.98
CA HIS A 125 18.32 6.28 2.17
C HIS A 125 19.41 6.69 1.16
N PRO A 126 20.31 5.78 0.75
CA PRO A 126 21.32 6.04 -0.28
C PRO A 126 20.70 6.52 -1.60
N ASP A 127 21.42 7.36 -2.34
CA ASP A 127 20.93 7.97 -3.59
C ASP A 127 20.45 6.94 -4.62
N ASP A 128 21.16 5.81 -4.74
CA ASP A 128 20.86 4.76 -5.72
C ASP A 128 19.93 3.65 -5.19
N SER A 129 19.44 3.78 -3.95
CA SER A 129 18.57 2.77 -3.33
C SER A 129 17.17 2.72 -3.97
N TYR A 130 16.56 1.53 -3.95
CA TYR A 130 15.20 1.36 -4.44
C TYR A 130 14.19 2.13 -3.57
N GLU A 131 14.39 2.11 -2.25
CA GLU A 131 13.55 2.81 -1.28
C GLU A 131 13.51 4.32 -1.53
N ARG A 132 14.67 4.94 -1.78
CA ARG A 132 14.72 6.37 -2.12
C ARG A 132 13.95 6.66 -3.40
N ARG A 133 14.12 5.82 -4.42
CA ARG A 133 13.40 5.94 -5.70
C ARG A 133 11.89 5.80 -5.50
N SER A 134 11.44 4.84 -4.69
CA SER A 134 10.04 4.62 -4.34
C SER A 134 9.44 5.83 -3.63
N LEU A 135 10.10 6.33 -2.59
CA LEU A 135 9.65 7.51 -1.84
C LEU A 135 9.62 8.76 -2.73
N GLY A 136 10.63 8.94 -3.59
CA GLY A 136 10.65 10.02 -4.58
C GLY A 136 9.52 9.91 -5.60
N ALA A 137 9.21 8.69 -6.06
CA ALA A 137 8.12 8.45 -6.99
C ALA A 137 6.74 8.73 -6.37
N ILE A 138 6.50 8.37 -5.10
CA ILE A 138 5.27 8.76 -4.38
C ILE A 138 5.09 10.28 -4.42
N ALA A 139 6.15 11.04 -4.09
CA ALA A 139 6.10 12.49 -4.11
C ALA A 139 5.84 13.07 -5.52
N TRP A 140 6.40 12.42 -6.55
CA TRP A 140 6.19 12.81 -7.94
C TRP A 140 4.74 12.59 -8.40
N TRP A 141 4.15 11.42 -8.10
CA TRP A 141 2.76 11.11 -8.44
C TRP A 141 1.77 12.11 -7.84
N LEU A 142 2.02 12.53 -6.61
CA LEU A 142 1.16 13.46 -5.87
C LEU A 142 1.41 14.94 -6.18
N LYS A 143 2.39 15.26 -7.04
CA LYS A 143 2.76 16.65 -7.39
C LYS A 143 1.57 17.49 -7.84
N ARG A 144 0.66 16.91 -8.65
CA ARG A 144 -0.54 17.60 -9.17
C ARG A 144 -1.64 17.81 -8.13
N ARG A 145 -1.61 17.07 -7.03
CA ARG A 145 -2.58 17.16 -5.92
C ARG A 145 -2.14 18.18 -4.85
N CYS A 146 -0.96 18.79 -5.00
CA CYS A 146 -0.46 19.82 -4.10
C CYS A 146 -0.66 21.23 -4.71
N PRO A 147 -1.11 22.23 -3.95
CA PRO A 147 -1.43 23.59 -4.46
C PRO A 147 -0.26 24.28 -5.17
N ASP A 148 0.97 24.01 -4.75
CA ASP A 148 2.17 24.65 -5.30
C ASP A 148 2.78 23.91 -6.49
N GLY A 149 2.13 22.85 -7.00
CA GLY A 149 2.47 22.25 -8.29
C GLY A 149 3.93 21.83 -8.47
N GLY A 150 4.59 21.43 -7.38
CA GLY A 150 5.96 20.91 -7.16
C GLY A 150 7.11 21.19 -8.11
#